data_AF-S8BUC0-F1
#
_entry.id   AF-S8BUC0-F1
#
_cell.length_a   1.000
_cell.length_b   1.000
_cell.length_c   1.000
_cell.angle_alpha   90.00
_cell.angle_beta   90.00
_cell.angle_gamma   90.00
#
_symmetry.space_group_name_H-M   'P 1'
#
loop_
_entity.id
_entity.type
_entity.pdbx_description
1 polymer ?
#
loop_
_entity_poly.entity_id
_entity_poly.type
_entity_poly.pdbx_seq_one_letter_code
_entity_poly.pdbx_strand_id
1 'polypeptide(L)'
;MEVVGKSVVPVPTNVIYLSSIIGQDGPNPVHKCDWKCGNENIFGNMFLCRLTGITHICDSNCNQRILYDNHSSVCRVSKKIFPLTQAEQQAVRGVRRKLLDSESSQPDSCAFKRRRDSQCCPSSFERSFASTGPICSQIGDGMDLS
;
A
#
# COMPACT_ATOMS: atom_id res chain seq x y z
N MET A 1 34.14 2.18 24.17
CA MET A 1 33.12 1.10 24.15
C MET A 1 32.11 1.51 23.07
N GLU A 2 32.42 1.21 21.81
CA GLU A 2 31.59 1.63 20.68
C GLU A 2 30.68 0.48 20.27
N VAL A 3 29.41 0.62 20.59
CA VAL A 3 28.36 -0.31 20.19
C VAL A 3 28.05 -0.01 18.72
N VAL A 4 28.68 -0.76 17.83
CA VAL A 4 28.40 -0.73 16.39
C VAL A 4 26.97 -1.23 16.17
N GLY A 5 26.05 -0.27 16.07
CA GLY A 5 24.70 -0.47 15.55
C GLY A 5 24.79 -0.88 14.09
N LYS A 6 24.91 -2.19 13.84
CA LYS A 6 24.64 -2.78 12.53
C LYS A 6 23.15 -2.63 12.25
N SER A 7 22.77 -1.49 11.68
CA SER A 7 21.52 -1.34 10.96
C SER A 7 21.55 -2.36 9.82
N VAL A 8 20.87 -3.48 10.01
CA VAL A 8 20.68 -4.49 8.97
C VAL A 8 19.82 -3.82 7.91
N VAL A 9 20.48 -3.37 6.83
CA VAL A 9 19.81 -2.98 5.60
C VAL A 9 18.96 -4.19 5.17
N PRO A 10 17.62 -4.10 5.17
CA PRO A 10 16.82 -5.20 4.70
C PRO A 10 17.10 -5.31 3.21
N VAL A 11 17.74 -6.42 2.81
CA VAL A 11 17.72 -6.87 1.41
C VAL A 11 16.26 -6.77 0.97
N PRO A 12 15.94 -6.17 -0.19
CA PRO A 12 14.57 -6.12 -0.69
C PRO A 12 14.17 -7.53 -1.07
N THR A 13 13.74 -8.32 -0.10
CA THR A 13 13.04 -9.56 -0.37
C THR A 13 11.66 -9.16 -0.88
N ASN A 14 11.26 -9.65 -2.05
CA ASN A 14 9.96 -9.42 -2.69
C ASN A 14 8.78 -10.06 -1.90
N VAL A 15 8.97 -10.26 -0.60
CA VAL A 15 8.07 -10.97 0.30
C VAL A 15 7.37 -9.93 1.17
N ILE A 16 6.07 -9.81 0.99
CA ILE A 16 5.25 -8.86 1.74
C ILE A 16 4.48 -9.64 2.79
N TYR A 17 4.83 -9.45 4.05
CA TYR A 17 4.12 -10.06 5.17
C TYR A 17 2.80 -9.35 5.40
N LEU A 18 1.75 -10.14 5.58
CA LEU A 18 0.41 -9.61 5.84
C LEU A 18 0.35 -8.89 7.20
N SER A 19 1.11 -9.37 8.20
CA SER A 19 1.26 -8.72 9.51
C SER A 19 1.79 -7.29 9.40
N SER A 20 2.69 -7.03 8.45
CA SER A 20 3.30 -5.72 8.26
C SER A 20 2.35 -4.73 7.59
N ILE A 21 1.44 -5.21 6.73
CA ILE A 21 0.39 -4.38 6.11
C ILE A 21 -0.68 -3.99 7.13
N ILE A 22 -1.06 -4.94 8.00
CA ILE A 22 -2.11 -4.74 9.00
C ILE A 22 -1.57 -3.97 10.23
N GLY A 23 -0.24 -3.87 10.38
CA GLY A 23 0.39 -3.18 11.52
C GLY A 23 0.37 -4.01 12.80
N GLN A 24 0.40 -5.35 12.68
CA GLN A 24 0.42 -6.27 13.82
C GLN A 24 1.85 -6.62 14.29
N ASP A 25 2.88 -6.21 13.55
CA ASP A 25 4.27 -6.43 13.96
C ASP A 25 4.61 -5.43 15.10
N GLY A 26 4.88 -5.98 16.29
CA GLY A 26 5.31 -5.19 17.45
C GLY A 26 6.74 -4.63 17.31
N PRO A 27 7.23 -3.87 18.30
CA PRO A 27 8.55 -3.21 18.24
C PRO A 27 9.73 -4.19 18.24
N ASN A 28 9.51 -5.46 18.61
CA ASN A 28 10.55 -6.48 18.65
C ASN A 28 10.43 -7.40 17.43
N PRO A 29 11.48 -7.54 16.59
CA PRO A 29 11.43 -8.43 15.43
C PRO A 29 11.26 -9.89 15.87
N VAL A 30 10.07 -10.43 15.61
CA VAL A 30 9.79 -11.86 15.77
C VAL A 30 10.39 -12.62 14.59
N HIS A 31 10.91 -13.82 14.83
CA HIS A 31 11.48 -14.68 13.80
C HIS A 31 10.51 -14.92 12.64
N LYS A 32 10.87 -14.45 11.45
CA LYS A 32 10.18 -14.74 10.19
C LYS A 32 10.87 -15.91 9.49
N CYS A 33 10.18 -17.04 9.37
CA CYS A 33 10.74 -18.25 8.77
C CYS A 33 11.00 -18.05 7.29
N ASP A 34 12.17 -18.50 6.86
CA ASP A 34 12.59 -18.48 5.47
C ASP A 34 12.86 -19.89 4.96
N TRP A 35 13.48 -19.98 3.79
CA TRP A 35 13.84 -21.25 3.16
C TRP A 35 14.98 -21.98 3.87
N LYS A 36 15.72 -21.30 4.76
CA LYS A 36 16.79 -21.91 5.58
C LYS A 36 16.23 -22.59 6.81
N CYS A 37 14.98 -22.29 7.18
CA CYS A 37 14.30 -22.91 8.30
C CYS A 37 13.84 -24.32 7.91
N GLY A 38 14.36 -25.34 8.59
CA GLY A 38 13.81 -26.70 8.53
C GLY A 38 12.54 -26.77 9.38
N ASN A 39 11.37 -26.61 8.78
CA ASN A 39 10.10 -26.63 9.51
C ASN A 39 9.52 -28.04 9.55
N GLU A 40 9.27 -28.57 10.76
CA GLU A 40 8.66 -29.88 10.97
C GLU A 40 7.20 -29.75 11.40
N ASN A 41 6.31 -30.57 10.86
CA ASN A 41 4.96 -30.68 11.39
C ASN A 41 4.98 -31.57 12.64
N ILE A 42 4.50 -31.03 13.77
CA ILE A 42 4.40 -31.79 15.01
C ILE A 42 3.03 -32.47 15.08
N PHE A 43 1.96 -31.66 14.98
CA PHE A 43 0.59 -32.14 14.98
C PHE A 43 -0.37 -31.09 14.43
N GLY A 44 -1.31 -31.49 13.57
CA GLY A 44 -2.35 -30.60 13.05
C GLY A 44 -1.78 -29.35 12.34
N ASN A 45 -2.07 -28.17 12.87
CA ASN A 45 -1.55 -26.89 12.38
C ASN A 45 -0.29 -26.40 13.13
N MET A 46 0.31 -27.22 14.00
CA MET A 46 1.50 -26.88 14.77
C MET A 46 2.78 -27.34 14.06
N PHE A 47 3.74 -26.43 13.92
CA PHE A 47 5.03 -26.68 13.27
C PHE A 47 6.18 -26.19 14.14
N LEU A 48 7.29 -26.93 14.19
CA LEU A 48 8.52 -26.53 14.88
C LEU A 48 9.56 -26.05 13.86
N CYS A 49 10.10 -24.86 14.07
CA CYS A 49 11.26 -24.39 13.30
C CYS A 49 12.54 -24.99 13.89
N ARG A 50 13.22 -25.89 13.18
CA ARG A 50 14.49 -26.50 13.65
C ARG A 50 15.61 -25.50 13.90
N LEU A 51 15.60 -24.37 13.17
CA LEU A 51 16.67 -23.37 13.26
C LEU A 51 16.59 -22.54 14.55
N THR A 52 15.39 -22.18 14.98
CA THR A 52 15.17 -21.30 16.14
C THR A 52 14.56 -22.01 17.34
N GLY A 53 14.03 -23.22 17.16
CA GLY A 53 13.26 -23.94 18.17
C GLY A 53 11.87 -23.34 18.42
N ILE A 54 11.43 -22.34 17.64
CA ILE A 54 10.14 -21.69 17.82
C ILE A 54 9.02 -22.56 17.23
N THR A 55 7.96 -22.74 17.99
CA THR A 55 6.73 -23.40 17.53
C THR A 55 5.79 -22.38 16.89
N HIS A 56 5.37 -22.68 15.66
CA HIS A 56 4.41 -21.91 14.88
C HIS A 56 3.04 -22.59 14.87
N ILE A 57 2.00 -21.83 15.18
CA ILE A 57 0.61 -22.22 14.93
C ILE A 57 0.21 -21.62 13.59
N CYS A 58 -0.03 -22.49 12.61
CA CYS A 58 -0.28 -22.12 11.22
C CYS A 58 -1.77 -22.11 10.89
N ASP A 59 -2.49 -21.12 11.41
CA ASP A 59 -3.90 -20.85 11.12
C ASP A 59 -4.08 -19.54 10.31
N SER A 60 -5.30 -19.03 10.23
CA SER A 60 -5.62 -17.76 9.58
C SER A 60 -4.94 -16.55 10.24
N ASN A 61 -4.53 -16.63 11.50
CA ASN A 61 -3.94 -15.51 12.23
C ASN A 61 -2.40 -15.61 12.27
N CYS A 62 -1.82 -16.57 11.55
CA CYS A 62 -0.38 -16.79 11.51
C CYS A 62 0.38 -15.56 10.95
N ASN A 63 1.29 -15.02 11.73
CA ASN A 63 2.13 -13.87 11.37
C ASN A 63 3.25 -14.19 10.33
N GLN A 64 3.37 -15.46 9.95
CA GLN A 64 4.25 -15.93 8.88
C GLN A 64 3.52 -15.98 7.51
N ARG A 65 2.28 -15.48 7.43
CA ARG A 65 1.52 -15.34 6.19
C ARG A 65 2.09 -14.21 5.33
N ILE A 66 2.30 -14.51 4.06
CA ILE A 66 2.75 -13.57 3.04
C ILE A 66 1.70 -13.47 1.94
N LEU A 67 1.61 -12.31 1.30
CA LEU A 67 0.71 -12.13 0.16
C LEU A 67 1.16 -13.04 -0.99
N TYR A 68 0.22 -13.82 -1.54
CA TYR A 68 0.50 -14.73 -2.67
C TYR A 68 -0.18 -14.23 -3.95
N ASP A 69 -1.50 -14.06 -3.91
CA ASP A 69 -2.29 -13.55 -5.04
C ASP A 69 -3.20 -12.39 -4.63
N ASN A 70 -4.21 -12.08 -5.46
CA ASN A 70 -5.13 -10.99 -5.22
C ASN A 70 -6.07 -11.18 -4.01
N HIS A 71 -6.36 -12.44 -3.68
CA HIS A 71 -7.42 -12.89 -2.77
C HIS A 71 -6.92 -13.93 -1.76
N SER A 72 -5.64 -14.28 -1.76
CA SER A 72 -5.06 -15.31 -0.92
C SER A 72 -3.67 -14.92 -0.41
N SER A 73 -3.32 -15.54 0.71
CA SER A 73 -1.99 -15.49 1.30
C SER A 73 -1.52 -16.90 1.62
N VAL A 74 -0.20 -17.07 1.70
CA VAL A 74 0.42 -18.37 2.00
C VAL A 74 1.24 -18.26 3.28
N CYS A 75 1.10 -19.24 4.17
CA CYS A 75 1.97 -19.34 5.34
C CYS A 75 3.34 -19.90 4.90
N ARG A 76 4.43 -19.20 5.19
CA ARG A 76 5.79 -19.67 4.81
C ARG A 76 6.21 -20.96 5.52
N VAL A 77 5.65 -21.24 6.69
CA VAL A 77 5.97 -22.42 7.51
C VAL A 77 5.22 -23.65 7.01
N SER A 78 3.88 -23.61 7.06
CA SER A 78 3.02 -24.74 6.68
C SER A 78 2.76 -24.88 5.18
N LYS A 79 3.10 -23.86 4.38
CA LYS A 79 2.78 -23.74 2.95
C LYS A 79 1.29 -23.76 2.61
N LYS A 80 0.41 -23.69 3.62
CA LYS A 80 -1.04 -23.60 3.41
C LYS A 80 -1.43 -22.23 2.85
N ILE A 81 -2.36 -22.26 1.90
CA ILE A 81 -2.99 -21.08 1.33
C ILE A 81 -4.25 -20.76 2.13
N PHE A 82 -4.45 -19.47 2.42
CA PHE A 82 -5.58 -18.95 3.16
C PHE A 82 -6.25 -17.86 2.33
N PRO A 83 -7.58 -17.88 2.17
CA PRO A 83 -8.29 -16.76 1.57
C PRO A 83 -8.10 -15.50 2.44
N LEU A 84 -7.96 -14.36 1.78
CA LEU A 84 -7.91 -13.07 2.45
C LEU A 84 -9.31 -12.69 2.92
N THR A 85 -9.42 -12.27 4.17
CA THR A 85 -10.66 -11.67 4.70
C THR A 85 -10.93 -10.32 4.01
N GLN A 86 -12.16 -9.82 4.10
CA GLN A 86 -12.52 -8.54 3.49
C GLN A 86 -11.63 -7.37 4.00
N ALA A 87 -11.31 -7.36 5.29
CA ALA A 87 -10.42 -6.37 5.89
C ALA A 87 -8.99 -6.48 5.34
N GLU A 88 -8.47 -7.71 5.23
CA GLU A 88 -7.15 -7.96 4.65
C GLU A 88 -7.08 -7.51 3.18
N GLN A 89 -8.11 -7.80 2.39
CA GLN A 89 -8.19 -7.37 0.99
C GLN A 89 -8.18 -5.85 0.86
N GLN A 90 -8.93 -5.14 1.72
CA GLN A 90 -8.94 -3.67 1.74
C GLN A 90 -7.57 -3.10 2.09
N ALA A 91 -6.88 -3.67 3.08
CA ALA A 91 -5.54 -3.23 3.49
C ALA A 91 -4.51 -3.44 2.37
N VAL A 92 -4.57 -4.57 1.67
CA VAL A 92 -3.65 -4.91 0.58
C VAL A 92 -3.86 -4.05 -0.67
N ARG A 93 -5.09 -3.60 -0.97
CA ARG A 93 -5.38 -2.72 -2.13
C ARG A 93 -4.51 -1.45 -2.14
N GLY A 94 -4.19 -0.89 -0.98
CA GLY A 94 -3.33 0.30 -0.86
C GLY A 94 -1.86 0.01 -1.14
N VAL A 95 -1.38 -1.19 -0.78
CA VAL A 95 0.01 -1.62 -0.98
C VAL A 95 0.32 -1.88 -2.45
N ARG A 96 -0.63 -2.49 -3.18
CA ARG A 96 -0.44 -2.79 -4.62
C ARG A 96 -0.27 -1.54 -5.48
N ARG A 97 -0.98 -0.45 -5.17
CA ARG A 97 -0.80 0.82 -5.89
C ARG A 97 0.64 1.34 -5.77
N LYS A 98 1.21 1.31 -4.56
CA LYS A 98 2.59 1.76 -4.31
C LYS A 98 3.64 0.92 -5.03
N LEU A 99 3.44 -0.40 -5.15
CA LEU A 99 4.36 -1.28 -5.88
C LEU A 99 4.31 -1.02 -7.38
N LEU A 100 3.11 -0.85 -7.96
CA LEU A 100 2.95 -0.52 -9.38
C LEU A 100 3.54 0.85 -9.72
N ASP A 101 3.41 1.84 -8.83
CA ASP A 101 4.05 3.14 -8.98
C ASP A 101 5.59 3.04 -8.89
N SER A 102 6.12 2.14 -8.05
CA SER A 102 7.57 1.96 -7.86
C SER A 102 8.24 1.21 -9.02
N GLU A 103 7.53 0.26 -9.65
CA GLU A 103 8.02 -0.48 -10.83
C GLU A 103 7.83 0.31 -12.15
N SER A 104 6.99 1.35 -12.18
CA SER A 104 6.77 2.21 -13.35
C SER A 104 7.51 3.55 -13.29
N SER A 105 8.04 3.94 -12.14
CA SER A 105 8.83 5.15 -12.02
C SER A 105 10.30 4.88 -12.34
N GLN A 106 10.73 5.24 -13.55
CA GLN A 106 12.08 5.77 -13.75
C GLN A 106 12.31 6.89 -12.71
N PRO A 107 13.52 7.03 -12.14
CA PRO A 107 13.77 7.95 -11.04
C PRO A 107 13.94 9.39 -11.53
N ASP A 108 12.94 9.93 -12.23
CA ASP A 108 12.91 11.33 -12.64
C ASP A 108 11.49 11.89 -12.49
N SER A 109 10.99 11.97 -11.26
CA SER A 109 9.90 12.89 -10.97
C SER A 109 9.94 13.38 -9.54
N CYS A 110 10.59 14.52 -9.40
CA CYS A 110 10.59 15.46 -8.29
C CYS A 110 9.35 15.39 -7.38
N ALA A 111 9.51 14.87 -6.16
CA ALA A 111 8.50 14.87 -5.12
C ALA A 111 8.99 15.56 -3.85
N PHE A 112 9.38 16.84 -3.92
CA PHE A 112 9.49 17.70 -2.74
C PHE A 112 9.06 19.14 -3.04
N LYS A 113 7.76 19.41 -2.91
CA LYS A 113 7.22 20.69 -2.43
C LYS A 113 5.73 20.53 -2.10
N ARG A 114 5.43 20.01 -0.90
CA ARG A 114 4.14 20.28 -0.26
C ARG A 114 4.18 21.70 0.31
N ARG A 115 4.01 22.71 -0.55
CA ARG A 115 3.56 24.04 -0.11
C ARG A 115 2.04 23.97 -0.09
N ARG A 116 1.49 23.83 1.11
CA ARG A 116 0.12 24.23 1.41
C ARG A 116 0.13 25.76 1.33
N ASP A 117 -0.42 26.30 0.25
CA ASP A 117 -1.05 27.62 0.26
C ASP A 117 -1.99 27.73 -0.95
N SER A 118 -3.14 28.33 -0.65
CA SER A 118 -4.34 28.54 -1.44
C SER A 118 -4.12 29.24 -2.79
N GLN A 119 -4.63 28.63 -3.86
CA GLN A 119 -5.54 29.28 -4.82
C GLN A 119 -6.02 28.24 -5.85
N CYS A 120 -7.34 28.03 -5.91
CA CYS A 120 -7.98 27.35 -7.03
C CYS A 120 -7.73 28.17 -8.29
N CYS A 121 -6.78 27.74 -9.12
CA CYS A 121 -6.72 28.19 -10.51
C CYS A 121 -7.58 27.23 -11.33
N PRO A 122 -8.64 27.70 -12.01
CA PRO A 122 -9.39 26.86 -12.93
C PRO A 122 -8.48 26.48 -14.11
N SER A 123 -8.67 25.26 -14.63
CA SER A 123 -7.82 24.72 -15.69
C SER A 123 -7.96 25.54 -16.98
N SER A 124 -6.92 25.55 -17.82
CA SER A 124 -6.88 26.31 -19.08
C SER A 124 -8.04 26.03 -20.04
N PHE A 125 -8.75 24.90 -19.86
CA PHE A 125 -9.91 24.54 -20.67
C PHE A 125 -11.15 25.42 -20.39
N GLU A 126 -11.28 25.99 -19.18
CA GLU A 126 -12.47 26.78 -18.80
C GLU A 126 -12.38 28.27 -19.23
N ARG A 127 -11.22 28.75 -19.68
CA ARG A 127 -11.06 30.16 -20.11
C ARG A 127 -11.74 30.49 -21.43
N SER A 128 -12.08 29.50 -22.26
CA SER A 128 -12.64 29.74 -23.60
C SER A 128 -14.08 30.26 -23.59
N PHE A 129 -14.82 30.10 -22.48
CA PHE A 129 -16.23 30.50 -22.40
C PHE A 129 -16.46 31.86 -21.73
N ALA A 130 -15.41 32.49 -21.18
CA ALA A 130 -15.49 33.77 -20.50
C ALA A 130 -15.19 34.99 -21.41
N SER A 131 -14.93 34.77 -22.70
CA SER A 131 -14.49 35.81 -23.65
C SER A 131 -15.57 36.34 -24.60
N THR A 132 -16.85 36.13 -24.31
CA THR A 132 -17.96 36.83 -24.99
C THR A 132 -18.59 37.83 -24.03
N GLY A 133 -18.20 39.09 -24.16
CA GLY A 133 -18.86 40.21 -23.46
C GLY A 133 -20.28 40.44 -24.01
N PRO A 134 -21.17 41.05 -23.22
CA PRO A 134 -22.51 41.41 -23.71
C PRO A 134 -22.38 42.53 -24.76
N ILE A 135 -23.01 42.33 -25.92
CA ILE A 135 -23.18 43.38 -26.92
C ILE A 135 -24.11 44.44 -26.30
N CYS A 136 -23.53 45.60 -26.00
CA CYS A 136 -24.27 46.76 -25.54
C CYS A 136 -24.97 47.38 -26.76
N SER A 137 -26.30 47.28 -26.83
CA SER A 137 -27.12 48.08 -27.74
C SER A 137 -27.80 49.17 -26.90
N GLN A 138 -27.35 50.41 -27.07
CA GLN A 138 -28.04 51.59 -26.57
C GLN A 138 -29.27 51.89 -27.45
N ILE A 139 -30.37 52.20 -26.76
CA ILE A 139 -31.47 53.12 -27.06
C ILE A 139 -32.17 53.04 -28.45
N GLY A 140 -33.47 52.76 -28.40
CA GLY A 140 -34.41 52.95 -29.51
C GLY A 140 -35.79 53.23 -28.93
N ASP A 141 -36.31 54.42 -29.24
CA ASP A 141 -37.56 55.00 -28.78
C ASP A 141 -38.82 54.17 -29.11
N GLY A 142 -39.79 54.27 -28.18
CA GLY A 142 -41.25 54.23 -28.33
C GLY A 142 -41.90 53.40 -29.44
N MET A 143 -42.75 52.45 -29.02
CA MET A 143 -44.04 52.21 -29.68
C MET A 143 -45.09 51.82 -28.63
N ASP A 144 -46.14 52.64 -28.62
CA ASP A 144 -47.32 52.62 -27.77
C ASP A 144 -48.14 51.34 -27.97
N LEU A 145 -48.74 50.81 -26.90
CA LEU A 145 -49.72 49.73 -26.98
C LEU A 145 -51.09 50.27 -26.55
N SER A 146 -51.90 50.56 -27.58
CA SER A 146 -53.36 50.81 -27.58
C SER A 146 -53.85 52.18 -27.12
#